data_AF-A0A948RDG2-F1
#
_entry.id   AF-A0A948RDG2-F1
#
_cell.length_a   1.000
_cell.length_b   1.000
_cell.length_c   1.000
_cell.angle_alpha   90.00
_cell.angle_beta   90.00
_cell.angle_gamma   90.00
#
_symmetry.space_group_name_H-M   'P 1'
#
loop_
_entity.id
_entity.type
_entity.pdbx_description
1 polymer ?
#
loop_
_entity_poly.entity_id
_entity_poly.type
_entity_poly.pdbx_seq_one_letter_code
_entity_poly.pdbx_strand_id
1 'polypeptide(L)' 'KQLNLQAGTQFVVVGEDDVVIIKAITAPSLDAFDVLIQQARQQAKAARLKRADIEKAVEKARGRA' A
#
# COMPACT_ATOMS: atom_id res chain seq x y z
N LYS A 1 23.02 -17.03 8.34
CA LYS A 1 22.27 -15.81 7.96
C LYS A 1 20.94 -15.84 8.69
N GLN A 2 20.75 -15.01 9.71
CA GLN A 2 19.45 -14.91 10.39
C GLN A 2 18.50 -14.11 9.49
N LEU A 3 17.27 -14.59 9.36
CA LEU A 3 16.20 -13.83 8.72
C LEU A 3 15.90 -12.68 9.69
N ASN A 4 16.25 -11.44 9.35
CA ASN A 4 16.04 -10.24 10.18
C ASN A 4 14.54 -9.89 10.28
N LEU A 5 13.73 -10.84 10.71
CA LEU A 5 12.27 -10.74 10.81
C LEU A 5 11.92 -10.18 12.18
N GLN A 6 11.20 -9.06 12.17
CA GLN A 6 10.61 -8.48 13.37
C GLN A 6 9.15 -8.91 13.45
N ALA A 7 8.58 -8.92 14.65
CA ALA A 7 7.15 -9.17 14.83
C ALA A 7 6.34 -8.21 13.93
N GLY A 8 5.40 -8.75 13.15
CA GLY A 8 4.58 -7.97 12.20
C GLY A 8 5.17 -7.83 10.79
N THR A 9 6.33 -8.41 10.49
CA THR A 9 6.89 -8.38 9.13
C THR A 9 6.02 -9.17 8.16
N GLN A 10 5.62 -8.53 7.04
CA GLN A 10 4.95 -9.22 5.93
C GLN A 10 5.98 -9.98 5.08
N PHE A 11 5.67 -11.23 4.74
CA PHE A 11 6.54 -12.09 3.93
C PHE A 11 5.72 -12.85 2.89
N VAL A 12 6.34 -13.18 1.76
CA VAL A 12 5.80 -14.20 0.84
C VAL A 12 6.47 -15.52 1.18
N VAL A 13 5.67 -16.59 1.21
CA VAL A 13 6.16 -17.96 1.21
C VAL A 13 6.01 -18.48 -0.21
N VAL A 14 7.13 -18.81 -0.84
CA VAL A 14 7.15 -19.56 -2.10
C VAL A 14 7.75 -20.92 -1.81
N GLY A 15 7.02 -21.97 -2.14
CA GLY A 15 7.49 -23.35 -2.09
C GLY A 15 7.66 -23.89 -3.50
N GLU A 16 8.83 -24.45 -3.79
CA GLU A 16 9.09 -25.25 -4.99
C GLU A 16 9.84 -26.51 -4.54
N ASP A 17 9.29 -27.67 -4.89
CA ASP A 17 9.70 -29.00 -4.41
C ASP A 17 9.87 -29.05 -2.87
N ASP A 18 11.08 -29.32 -2.38
CA ASP A 18 11.41 -29.46 -0.95
C ASP A 18 11.97 -28.17 -0.31
N VAL A 19 11.91 -27.02 -1.01
CA VAL A 19 12.51 -25.76 -0.55
C VAL A 19 11.44 -24.72 -0.22
N VAL A 20 11.49 -24.22 1.02
CA VAL A 20 10.68 -23.08 1.49
C VAL A 20 11.54 -21.82 1.56
N ILE A 21 11.21 -20.81 0.76
CA ILE A 21 11.87 -19.50 0.81
C ILE A 21 10.96 -18.49 1.50
N ILE A 22 11.44 -17.95 2.62
CA ILE A 22 10.80 -16.83 3.33
C ILE A 22 11.48 -15.55 2.88
N LYS A 23 10.80 -14.75 2.03
CA LYS A 23 11.29 -13.45 1.60
C LYS A 23 10.46 -12.34 2.26
N ALA A 24 11.12 -11.49 3.03
CA ALA A 24 10.51 -10.27 3.54
C ALA A 24 10.08 -9.38 2.36
N ILE A 25 8.84 -8.90 2.40
CA ILE A 25 8.34 -7.94 1.40
C ILE A 25 8.64 -6.54 1.93
N THR A 26 9.46 -5.80 1.20
CA THR A 26 9.58 -4.36 1.42
C THR A 26 8.56 -3.65 0.54
N ALA A 27 7.75 -2.78 1.13
CA ALA A 27 6.89 -1.91 0.35
C ALA A 27 7.77 -1.10 -0.62
N PRO A 28 7.35 -0.94 -1.90
CA PRO A 28 8.05 -0.06 -2.82
C PRO A 28 8.08 1.36 -2.24
N SER A 29 9.15 2.09 -2.49
CA SER A 29 9.22 3.48 -2.07
C SER A 29 8.11 4.29 -2.75
N LEU A 30 7.49 5.20 -2.00
CA LEU A 30 6.50 6.13 -2.51
C LEU A 30 7.13 7.38 -3.13
N ASP A 31 8.45 7.57 -3.00
CA ASP A 31 9.15 8.77 -3.48
C ASP A 31 8.92 9.01 -4.99
N ALA A 32 8.82 7.93 -5.76
CA ALA A 32 8.52 7.99 -7.20
C ALA A 32 7.15 8.62 -7.52
N PHE A 33 6.25 8.67 -6.55
CA PHE A 33 4.89 9.20 -6.67
C PHE A 33 4.71 10.57 -6.00
N ASP A 34 5.74 11.15 -5.40
CA ASP A 34 5.60 12.39 -4.62
C ASP A 34 4.99 13.53 -5.44
N VAL A 35 5.45 13.71 -6.68
CA VAL A 35 4.91 14.76 -7.58
C VAL A 35 3.41 14.55 -7.83
N LEU A 36 3.00 13.32 -8.10
CA LEU A 36 1.59 12.98 -8.33
C LEU A 36 0.75 13.18 -7.07
N ILE A 37 1.28 12.81 -5.90
CA ILE A 37 0.61 13.02 -4.61
C ILE A 37 0.42 14.51 -4.32
N GLN A 38 1.42 15.34 -4.61
CA GLN A 38 1.30 16.80 -4.42
C GLN A 38 0.24 17.40 -5.34
N GLN A 39 0.22 17.03 -6.61
CA GLN A 39 -0.79 17.49 -7.56
C GLN A 39 -2.20 17.06 -7.13
N ALA A 40 -2.39 15.81 -6.73
CA ALA A 40 -3.67 15.31 -6.24
C ALA A 40 -4.16 16.09 -5.01
N ARG A 41 -3.26 16.42 -4.06
CA ARG A 41 -3.59 17.22 -2.88
C ARG A 41 -4.01 18.66 -3.23
N GLN A 42 -3.33 19.29 -4.19
CA GLN A 42 -3.71 20.63 -4.67
C GLN A 42 -5.10 20.63 -5.30
N GLN A 43 -5.39 19.64 -6.15
CA GLN A 43 -6.69 19.48 -6.79
C GLN A 43 -7.79 19.20 -5.76
N ALA A 44 -7.52 18.32 -4.78
CA ALA A 44 -8.46 18.01 -3.71
C ALA A 44 -8.81 19.25 -2.87
N LYS A 45 -7.82 20.12 -2.59
CA LYS A 45 -8.04 21.38 -1.89
C LYS A 45 -8.91 22.34 -2.72
N ALA A 46 -8.62 22.48 -4.01
CA ALA A 46 -9.41 23.32 -4.92
C ALA A 46 -10.87 22.83 -5.04
N ALA A 47 -11.07 21.51 -5.06
CA ALA A 47 -12.38 20.88 -5.10
C ALA A 47 -13.11 20.85 -3.73
N ARG A 48 -12.46 21.32 -2.65
CA ARG A 48 -12.96 21.25 -1.27
C ARG A 48 -13.39 19.83 -0.86
N LEU A 49 -12.65 18.81 -1.32
CA LEU A 49 -12.91 17.41 -0.98
C LEU A 49 -12.84 17.21 0.53
N LYS A 50 -13.85 16.53 1.07
CA LYS A 50 -13.92 16.17 2.48
C LYS A 50 -13.47 14.73 2.67
N ARG A 51 -13.08 14.40 3.90
CA ARG A 51 -12.71 13.04 4.29
C ARG A 51 -13.83 12.03 4.01
N ALA A 52 -15.09 12.42 4.24
CA ALA A 52 -16.26 11.61 3.93
C ALA A 52 -16.38 11.26 2.43
N ASP A 53 -15.91 12.13 1.52
CA ASP A 53 -15.93 11.86 0.09
C ASP A 53 -14.92 10.76 -0.29
N ILE A 54 -13.78 10.73 0.41
CA ILE A 54 -12.76 9.68 0.25
C ILE A 54 -13.30 8.34 0.75
N GLU A 55 -13.93 8.32 1.92
CA GLU A 55 -14.52 7.11 2.50
C GLU A 55 -15.56 6.49 1.55
N LYS A 56 -16.49 7.30 1.03
CA LYS A 56 -17.47 6.86 0.02
C LYS A 56 -16.82 6.32 -1.25
N ALA A 57 -15.77 6.97 -1.75
CA ALA A 57 -15.05 6.50 -2.93
C ALA A 57 -14.40 5.13 -2.69
N VAL A 58 -13.83 4.91 -1.50
CA VAL A 58 -13.23 3.63 -1.10
C VAL A 58 -14.28 2.54 -0.93
N GLU A 59 -15.42 2.84 -0.30
CA GLU A 59 -16.54 1.91 -0.18
C GLU A 59 -17.03 1.45 -1.55
N LYS A 60 -17.23 2.40 -2.47
CA LYS A 60 -17.62 2.11 -3.85
C LYS A 60 -16.59 1.25 -4.58
N ALA A 61 -15.30 1.60 -4.49
CA ALA A 61 -14.22 0.82 -5.13
C ALA A 61 -14.11 -0.61 -4.58
N ARG A 62 -14.49 -0.82 -3.31
CA ARG A 62 -14.50 -2.14 -2.67
C ARG A 62 -15.81 -2.91 -2.87
N GLY A 63 -16.77 -2.37 -3.60
CA GLY A 63 -18.09 -2.99 -3.81
C GLY A 63 -18.93 -3.08 -2.53
N ARG A 64 -18.72 -2.15 -1.59
CA ARG A 64 -19.45 -2.08 -0.31
C ARG A 64 -20.53 -0.98 -0.29
N ALA A 65 -20.72 -0.31 -1.43
CA ALA A 65 -21.67 0.77 -1.63
C ALA A 65 -23.03 0.25 -2.10
#